data_AF-A0A0N4X361-F1
#
_entry.id   AF-A0A0N4X361-F1
#
_cell.length_a   1.000
_cell.length_b   1.000
_cell.length_c   1.000
_cell.angle_alpha   90.00
_cell.angle_beta   90.00
_cell.angle_gamma   90.00
#
_symmetry.space_group_name_H-M   'P 1'
#
loop_
_entity.id
_entity.type
_entity.pdbx_description
1 polymer ?
#
loop_
_entity_poly.entity_id
_entity_poly.type
_entity_poly.pdbx_seq_one_letter_code
_entity_poly.pdbx_strand_id
1 'polypeptide(L)'
;MTANVIMWINSTRIVGNATIENLDFKLLETKINDVDQASFGDLGLFGAEFLEKLLTEILQIGIVMPTMQGVQIKSPRLTFHERYLRVMTYFKLDEYFTGDLVQTAVKQSLNHVG
;
A
#
# COMPACT_ATOMS: atom_id res chain seq x y z
N MET A 1 21.17 4.40 1.07
CA MET A 1 20.00 4.47 1.96
C MET A 1 19.43 3.08 2.11
N THR A 2 19.27 2.62 3.35
CA THR A 2 18.59 1.36 3.67
C THR A 2 17.42 1.68 4.58
N ALA A 3 16.25 1.12 4.27
CA ALA A 3 15.01 1.35 5.02
C ALA A 3 14.28 0.02 5.18
N ASN A 4 13.72 -0.21 6.36
CA ASN A 4 12.79 -1.31 6.58
C ASN A 4 11.36 -0.82 6.38
N VAL A 5 10.56 -1.65 5.73
CA VAL A 5 9.15 -1.37 5.49
C VAL A 5 8.31 -2.51 6.05
N ILE A 6 7.38 -2.16 6.92
CA ILE A 6 6.37 -3.08 7.45
C ILE A 6 5.04 -2.71 6.81
N MET A 7 4.35 -3.66 6.18
CA MET A 7 3.01 -3.44 5.63
C MET A 7 2.02 -4.44 6.18
N TRP A 8 0.76 -4.01 6.26
CA TRP A 8 -0.36 -4.81 6.71
C TRP A 8 -1.65 -4.39 6.01
N ILE A 9 -2.67 -5.23 6.12
CA ILE A 9 -4.00 -4.93 5.58
C ILE A 9 -4.80 -4.16 6.63
N ASN A 10 -5.33 -3.01 6.25
CA ASN A 10 -6.30 -2.26 7.01
C ASN A 10 -7.58 -2.11 6.17
N SER A 11 -8.62 -2.86 6.55
CA SER A 11 -9.89 -2.90 5.82
C SER A 11 -9.69 -3.28 4.34
N THR A 12 -9.94 -2.35 3.41
CA THR A 12 -9.79 -2.56 1.96
C THR A 12 -8.47 -2.01 1.41
N ARG A 13 -7.54 -1.59 2.27
CA ARG A 13 -6.26 -1.02 1.87
C ARG A 13 -5.09 -1.82 2.44
N ILE A 14 -3.98 -1.80 1.71
CA ILE A 14 -2.68 -2.23 2.20
C ILE A 14 -1.96 -0.95 2.64
N VAL A 15 -1.62 -0.85 3.91
CA VAL A 15 -0.92 0.31 4.49
C VAL A 15 0.42 -0.14 5.08
N GLY A 16 1.29 0.80 5.41
CA GLY A 16 2.57 0.46 6.00
C GLY A 16 3.24 1.56 6.81
N ASN A 17 4.38 1.21 7.37
CA ASN A 17 5.28 2.10 8.08
C ASN A 17 6.71 1.85 7.59
N ALA A 18 7.52 2.90 7.53
CA ALA A 18 8.93 2.82 7.15
C ALA A 18 9.81 3.25 8.31
N THR A 19 10.98 2.64 8.45
CA THR A 19 12.03 3.10 9.38
C THR A 19 13.36 3.17 8.64
N ILE A 20 14.10 4.26 8.81
CA ILE A 20 15.38 4.46 8.13
C ILE A 20 16.51 3.89 8.99
N GLU A 21 17.20 2.86 8.49
CA GLU A 21 18.31 2.24 9.21
C GLU A 21 19.64 2.98 8.99
N ASN A 22 19.91 3.35 7.74
CA ASN A 22 21.15 4.01 7.39
C ASN A 22 20.94 4.98 6.22
N LEU A 23 21.45 6.19 6.41
CA LEU A 23 21.45 7.25 5.43
C LEU A 23 22.85 7.85 5.33
N ASP A 24 23.62 7.34 4.37
CA ASP A 24 24.98 7.79 4.11
C ASP A 24 24.95 8.98 3.13
N PHE A 25 25.44 10.13 3.59
CA PHE A 25 25.61 11.33 2.77
C PHE A 25 27.06 11.46 2.34
N LYS A 26 27.31 11.37 1.04
CA LYS A 26 28.63 11.59 0.47
C LYS A 26 28.73 13.00 -0.12
N LEU A 27 29.70 13.80 0.34
CA LEU A 27 30.00 15.09 -0.28
C LEU A 27 30.67 14.83 -1.64
N LEU A 28 30.04 15.28 -2.72
CA LEU A 28 30.55 15.08 -4.08
C LEU A 28 31.32 16.29 -4.62
N GLU A 29 30.85 17.50 -4.32
CA GLU A 29 31.46 18.76 -4.76
C GLU A 29 31.09 19.88 -3.79
N THR A 30 31.98 20.84 -3.59
CA THR A 30 31.70 22.07 -2.84
C THR A 30 32.16 23.29 -3.65
N LYS A 31 31.32 24.32 -3.67
CA LYS A 31 31.66 25.65 -4.22
C LYS A 31 32.30 26.57 -3.17
N ILE A 32 32.38 26.11 -1.92
CA ILE A 32 32.86 26.85 -0.76
C ILE A 32 34.05 26.08 -0.19
N ASN A 33 35.13 26.79 0.12
CA ASN A 33 36.33 26.19 0.72
C ASN A 33 36.06 25.80 2.17
N ASP A 34 36.79 24.80 2.68
CA ASP A 34 36.76 24.34 4.08
C ASP A 34 35.44 23.73 4.58
N VAL A 35 34.69 23.08 3.69
CA VAL A 35 33.52 22.26 4.08
C VAL A 35 33.93 20.79 4.10
N ASP A 36 33.89 20.18 5.28
CA ASP A 36 34.10 18.74 5.46
C ASP A 36 32.75 18.00 5.54
N GLN A 37 32.72 16.73 5.14
CA GLN A 37 31.52 15.90 5.18
C GLN A 37 30.98 15.74 6.61
N ALA A 38 31.87 15.74 7.62
CA ALA A 38 31.49 15.70 9.02
C ALA A 38 30.60 16.87 9.45
N SER A 39 30.71 18.03 8.80
CA SER A 39 29.85 19.20 9.05
C SER A 39 28.38 18.97 8.69
N PHE A 40 28.07 17.91 7.94
CA PHE A 40 26.71 17.53 7.56
C PHE A 40 26.13 16.36 8.38
N GLY A 41 26.81 15.90 9.43
CA GLY A 41 26.33 14.79 10.27
C GLY A 41 24.93 15.02 10.85
N ASP A 42 24.65 16.24 11.34
CA ASP A 42 23.33 16.60 11.88
C ASP A 42 22.24 16.70 10.79
N LEU A 43 22.63 17.07 9.55
CA LEU A 43 21.71 17.00 8.40
C LEU A 43 21.42 15.54 8.00
N GLY A 44 22.36 14.64 8.26
CA GLY A 44 22.19 13.18 8.31
C GLY A 44 20.93 12.76 9.04
N LEU A 45 20.91 13.08 10.34
CA LEU A 45 19.84 12.72 11.25
C LEU A 45 18.52 13.39 10.87
N PHE A 46 18.54 14.69 10.60
CA PHE A 46 17.33 15.42 10.17
C PHE A 46 16.75 14.86 8.86
N GLY A 47 17.60 14.57 7.88
CA GLY A 47 17.19 14.00 6.60
C GLY A 47 16.59 12.62 6.76
N ALA A 48 17.17 11.77 7.62
CA ALA A 48 16.62 10.47 7.95
C ALA A 48 15.24 10.56 8.61
N GLU A 49 15.06 11.41 9.62
CA GLU A 49 13.75 11.63 10.27
C GLU A 49 12.70 12.18 9.30
N PHE A 50 13.08 13.13 8.46
CA PHE A 50 12.20 13.69 7.46
C PHE A 50 11.74 12.63 6.45
N LEU A 51 12.68 11.83 5.93
CA LEU A 51 12.37 10.76 4.98
C LEU A 51 11.53 9.65 5.63
N GLU A 52 11.80 9.30 6.88
CA GLU A 52 11.00 8.34 7.63
C GLU A 52 9.54 8.78 7.74
N LYS A 53 9.31 10.03 8.17
CA LYS A 53 7.96 10.60 8.26
C LYS A 53 7.26 10.64 6.90
N LEU A 54 7.95 11.12 5.87
CA LEU A 54 7.40 11.23 4.52
C LEU A 54 7.03 9.88 3.93
N LEU A 55 7.92 8.88 4.03
CA LEU A 55 7.65 7.53 3.52
C LEU A 55 6.51 6.87 4.30
N THR A 56 6.47 7.05 5.61
CA THR A 56 5.39 6.57 6.46
C THR A 56 4.06 7.18 6.05
N GLU A 57 4.00 8.49 5.86
CA GLU A 57 2.79 9.18 5.40
C GLU A 57 2.29 8.62 4.06
N ILE A 58 3.19 8.41 3.09
CA ILE A 58 2.84 7.79 1.79
C ILE A 58 2.30 6.38 1.99
N LEU A 59 2.96 5.56 2.81
CA LEU A 59 2.52 4.19 3.09
C LEU A 59 1.19 4.14 3.86
N GLN A 60 0.86 5.18 4.64
CA GLN A 60 -0.43 5.30 5.34
C GLN A 60 -1.58 5.73 4.43
N ILE A 61 -1.31 6.44 3.31
CA ILE A 61 -2.33 6.63 2.24
C ILE A 61 -2.79 5.25 1.75
N GLY A 62 -1.82 4.36 1.57
CA GLY A 62 -2.01 2.95 1.25
C GLY A 62 -2.44 2.68 -0.19
N ILE A 63 -2.47 1.39 -0.51
CA ILE A 63 -2.89 0.87 -1.82
C ILE A 63 -4.28 0.25 -1.65
N VAL A 64 -5.25 0.73 -2.41
CA VAL A 64 -6.61 0.16 -2.40
C VAL A 64 -6.59 -1.22 -3.05
N MET A 65 -7.07 -2.23 -2.33
CA MET A 65 -7.24 -3.57 -2.89
C MET A 65 -8.40 -3.56 -3.90
N PRO A 66 -8.23 -4.19 -5.07
CA PRO A 66 -9.31 -4.30 -6.04
C PRO A 66 -10.47 -5.09 -5.41
N THR A 67 -11.68 -4.57 -5.55
CA THR A 67 -12.92 -5.23 -5.14
C THR A 67 -13.82 -5.45 -6.36
N MET A 68 -14.70 -6.43 -6.27
CA MET A 68 -15.74 -6.66 -7.27
C MET A 68 -17.11 -6.42 -6.64
N GLN A 69 -18.04 -5.86 -7.42
CA GLN A 69 -19.41 -5.66 -6.94
C GLN A 69 -20.04 -7.02 -6.60
N GLY A 70 -20.73 -7.08 -5.46
CA GLY A 70 -21.32 -8.31 -4.97
C GLY A 70 -20.33 -9.33 -4.40
N VAL A 71 -19.05 -8.95 -4.21
CA VAL A 71 -18.04 -9.84 -3.63
C VAL A 71 -17.50 -9.26 -2.33
N GLN A 72 -17.63 -10.02 -1.25
CA GLN A 72 -17.06 -9.71 0.05
C GLN A 72 -15.74 -10.45 0.25
N ILE A 73 -14.68 -9.71 0.55
CA ILE A 73 -13.35 -10.24 0.90
C ILE A 73 -13.38 -10.74 2.35
N LYS A 74 -12.91 -11.97 2.60
CA LYS A 74 -12.85 -12.60 3.92
C LYS A 74 -11.45 -13.10 4.25
N SER A 75 -10.95 -12.70 5.42
CA SER A 75 -9.67 -13.10 6.00
C SER A 75 -8.48 -12.93 5.03
N PRO A 76 -8.25 -11.71 4.49
CA PRO A 76 -7.17 -11.48 3.57
C PRO A 76 -5.81 -11.59 4.30
N ARG A 77 -4.83 -12.22 3.64
CA ARG A 77 -3.46 -12.41 4.10
C ARG A 77 -2.49 -11.75 3.13
N LEU A 78 -1.58 -10.94 3.66
CA LEU A 78 -0.54 -10.27 2.90
C LEU A 78 0.78 -11.04 3.02
N THR A 79 1.46 -11.22 1.90
CA THR A 79 2.78 -11.86 1.83
C THR A 79 3.70 -11.08 0.89
N PHE A 80 4.97 -10.98 1.27
CA PHE A 80 5.99 -10.26 0.53
C PHE A 80 6.79 -11.23 -0.34
N HIS A 81 6.98 -10.86 -1.60
CA HIS A 81 7.88 -11.51 -2.53
C HIS A 81 8.85 -10.48 -3.11
N GLU A 82 9.93 -10.93 -3.75
CA GLU A 82 11.00 -10.07 -4.24
C GLU A 82 10.53 -8.93 -5.18
N ARG A 83 9.47 -9.17 -5.97
CA ARG A 83 9.00 -8.22 -6.99
C ARG A 83 7.53 -7.85 -6.87
N TYR A 84 6.80 -8.43 -5.94
CA TYR A 84 5.36 -8.20 -5.80
C TYR A 84 4.86 -8.46 -4.39
N LEU A 85 3.74 -7.82 -4.06
CA LEU A 85 2.95 -8.12 -2.88
C LEU A 85 1.83 -9.08 -3.28
N ARG A 86 1.65 -10.14 -2.52
CA ARG A 86 0.56 -11.10 -2.73
C ARG A 86 -0.46 -10.97 -1.63
N VAL A 87 -1.70 -10.71 -2.03
CA VAL A 87 -2.88 -10.80 -1.17
C VAL A 87 -3.62 -12.10 -1.51
N MET A 88 -3.76 -12.98 -0.52
CA MET A 88 -4.59 -14.18 -0.62
C MET A 88 -5.81 -14.00 0.28
N THR A 89 -7.00 -14.26 -0.26
CA THR A 89 -8.26 -14.07 0.48
C THR A 89 -9.29 -15.09 0.06
N TYR A 90 -10.25 -15.36 0.93
CA TYR A 90 -11.51 -15.99 0.54
C TYR A 90 -12.46 -14.91 0.04
N PHE A 91 -13.37 -15.30 -0.86
CA PHE A 91 -14.45 -14.44 -1.31
C PHE A 91 -15.79 -15.07 -0.96
N LYS A 92 -16.74 -14.26 -0.47
CA LYS A 92 -18.14 -14.63 -0.29
C LYS A 92 -18.98 -13.75 -1.23
N LEU A 93 -19.89 -14.35 -1.97
CA LEU A 93 -20.87 -13.61 -2.75
C LEU A 93 -21.89 -12.95 -1.81
N ASP A 94 -22.24 -11.71 -2.12
CA ASP A 94 -23.33 -11.01 -1.47
C ASP A 94 -24.66 -11.61 -1.92
N GLU A 95 -25.41 -12.13 -0.96
CA GLU A 95 -26.69 -12.81 -1.19
C GLU A 95 -27.75 -11.84 -1.74
N TYR A 96 -27.74 -10.58 -1.30
CA TYR A 96 -28.66 -9.57 -1.82
C TYR A 96 -28.38 -9.25 -3.29
N PHE A 97 -27.10 -9.05 -3.62
CA PHE A 97 -26.67 -8.81 -5.00
C PHE A 97 -26.99 -9.99 -5.90
N THR A 98 -26.76 -11.22 -5.42
CA THR A 98 -27.06 -12.45 -6.15
C THR A 98 -28.57 -12.60 -6.36
N GLY A 99 -29.38 -12.30 -5.34
CA GLY A 99 -30.83 -12.35 -5.42
C GLY A 99 -31.41 -11.37 -6.45
N ASP A 100 -30.93 -10.13 -6.47
CA ASP A 100 -31.35 -9.11 -7.43
C ASP A 100 -30.98 -9.48 -8.87
N LEU A 101 -29.78 -10.02 -9.08
CA LEU A 101 -29.33 -10.56 -10.37
C LEU A 101 -30.27 -11.65 -10.88
N VAL A 102 -30.57 -12.65 -10.04
CA VAL A 102 -31.46 -13.76 -10.41
C VAL A 102 -32.87 -13.24 -10.69
N GLN A 103 -33.41 -12.37 -9.84
CA GLN A 103 -34.74 -11.80 -10.01
C GLN A 103 -34.86 -11.02 -11.33
N THR A 104 -33.84 -10.22 -11.66
CA THR A 104 -33.79 -9.43 -12.90
C THR A 104 -33.71 -10.35 -14.12
N ALA A 105 -32.87 -11.38 -14.08
CA ALA A 105 -32.76 -12.36 -15.16
C ALA A 105 -34.09 -13.10 -15.42
N VAL A 106 -34.80 -13.50 -14.35
CA VAL A 106 -36.12 -14.15 -14.47
C VAL A 106 -37.14 -13.21 -15.09
N LYS A 107 -37.22 -11.95 -14.63
CA LYS A 107 -38.13 -10.95 -15.21
C LYS A 107 -37.86 -10.73 -16.70
N GLN A 108 -36.59 -10.61 -17.09
CA GLN A 108 -36.20 -10.44 -18.49
C GLN A 108 -36.56 -11.66 -19.34
N SER A 109 -36.33 -12.87 -18.84
CA SER A 109 -36.71 -14.09 -19.56
C SER A 109 -38.22 -14.18 -19.77
N LEU A 110 -39.03 -13.80 -18.77
CA LEU A 110 -40.49 -13.82 -18.90
C LEU A 110 -40.99 -12.80 -19.93
N ASN A 111 -40.35 -11.63 -20.02
CA ASN A 111 -40.70 -10.60 -21.01
C ASN A 111 -40.35 -10.97 -22.47
N HIS A 112 -39.47 -11.95 -22.70
CA HIS A 112 -39.10 -12.41 -24.05
C HIS A 112 -39.93 -13.61 -24.53
N VAL A 113 -40.75 -14.21 -23.66
CA VAL A 113 -41.55 -15.42 -23.95
C VAL A 113 -43.05 -15.11 -24.13
N GLY A 114 -43.47 -13.86 -23.95
CA GLY A 114 -44.82 -13.36 -24.24
C GLY A 114 -44.82 -12.35 -25.37
#